data_AF-A0A521XLB6-F1
#
_entry.id   AF-A0A521XLB6-F1
#
_cell.length_a   1.000
_cell.length_b   1.000
_cell.length_c   1.000
_cell.angle_alpha   90.00
_cell.angle_beta   90.00
_cell.angle_gamma   90.00
#
_symmetry.space_group_name_H-M   'P 1'
#
loop_
_entity.id
_entity.type
_entity.pdbx_description
1 polymer ?
#
loop_
_entity_poly.entity_id
_entity_poly.type
_entity_poly.pdbx_seq_one_letter_code
_entity_poly.pdbx_strand_id
1 'polypeptide(L)'
;MRVASLYGPVTDDLRLVEDALDRIKRVDNFPALSEMLAPALAASGKRLRPAITLLAGQFGAYNASLHVPLAASIELLHTAMLVHDDVIDASPSRRGRPTANELFNNSMAVMLGDYTFARSAELISRTEDTRVVRLFAHTIMAIAG
;
A
#
# COMPACT_ATOMS: atom_id res chain seq x y z
N MET A 1 -5.35 11.82 21.15
CA MET A 1 -4.30 10.78 21.05
C MET A 1 -3.98 10.60 19.57
N ARG A 2 -2.74 10.86 19.10
CA ARG A 2 -2.38 10.60 17.69
C ARG A 2 -2.22 9.08 17.52
N VAL A 3 -2.84 8.49 16.50
CA VAL A 3 -2.80 7.03 16.26
C VAL A 3 -1.38 6.46 16.23
N ALA A 4 -0.39 7.24 15.80
CA ALA A 4 1.02 6.84 15.81
C ALA A 4 1.54 6.44 17.21
N SER A 5 1.12 7.13 18.29
CA SER A 5 1.56 6.81 19.66
C SER A 5 0.98 5.49 20.18
N LEU A 6 0.02 4.90 19.48
CA LEU A 6 -0.59 3.61 19.83
C LEU A 6 0.34 2.43 19.52
N TYR A 7 1.21 2.59 18.53
CA TYR A 7 2.07 1.50 18.04
C TYR A 7 3.44 1.45 18.73
N GLY A 8 3.64 2.27 19.77
CA GLY A 8 4.78 2.22 20.67
C GLY A 8 6.13 2.18 19.93
N PRO A 9 6.87 1.06 19.97
CA PRO A 9 8.26 0.99 19.50
C PRO A 9 8.45 1.18 17.99
N VAL A 10 7.41 1.12 17.16
CA VAL A 10 7.52 1.32 15.69
C VAL A 10 7.01 2.69 15.22
N THR A 11 6.77 3.62 16.16
CA THR A 11 6.19 4.94 15.85
C THR A 11 7.02 5.73 14.83
N ASP A 12 8.34 5.74 14.98
CA ASP A 12 9.24 6.47 14.08
C ASP A 12 9.34 5.79 12.71
N ASP A 13 9.41 4.45 12.69
CA ASP A 13 9.44 3.68 11.45
C ASP A 13 8.14 3.82 10.65
N LEU A 14 6.99 3.95 11.32
CA LEU A 14 5.73 4.27 10.66
C LEU A 14 5.76 5.63 9.96
N ARG A 15 6.50 6.62 10.47
CA ARG A 15 6.70 7.88 9.74
C ARG A 15 7.49 7.65 8.46
N LEU A 16 8.52 6.79 8.50
CA LEU A 16 9.29 6.42 7.31
C LEU A 16 8.43 5.68 6.28
N VAL A 17 7.47 4.86 6.73
CA VAL A 17 6.47 4.24 5.85
C VAL A 17 5.58 5.30 5.18
N GLU A 18 5.06 6.27 5.94
CA GLU A 18 4.27 7.37 5.36
C GLU A 18 5.09 8.15 4.34
N ASP A 19 6.33 8.49 4.66
CA ASP A 19 7.22 9.18 3.73
C ASP A 19 7.46 8.36 2.45
N ALA A 20 7.54 7.03 2.56
CA ALA A 20 7.66 6.14 1.41
C ALA A 20 6.40 6.14 0.54
N LEU A 21 5.21 6.05 1.15
CA LEU A 21 3.93 6.12 0.44
C LEU A 21 3.73 7.49 -0.22
N ASP A 22 4.13 8.58 0.45
CA ASP A 22 4.05 9.93 -0.08
C ASP A 22 4.96 10.15 -1.29
N ARG A 23 6.15 9.53 -1.31
CA ARG A 23 7.01 9.54 -2.49
C ARG A 23 6.38 8.84 -3.69
N ILE A 24 5.66 7.72 -3.46
CA ILE A 24 5.04 6.93 -4.54
C ILE A 24 3.91 7.69 -5.22
N LYS A 25 3.23 8.61 -4.52
CA LYS A 25 2.21 9.48 -5.10
C LYS A 25 2.75 10.36 -6.23
N ARG A 26 4.06 10.64 -6.25
CA ARG A 26 4.69 11.55 -7.22
C ARG A 26 5.21 10.76 -8.40
N VAL A 27 4.56 10.91 -9.56
CA VAL A 27 4.96 10.28 -10.82
C VAL A 27 5.17 11.36 -11.87
N ASP A 28 6.44 11.73 -12.11
CA ASP A 28 6.79 12.87 -12.98
C ASP A 28 6.39 12.65 -14.45
N ASN A 29 6.51 11.41 -14.93
CA ASN A 29 6.25 11.08 -16.34
C ASN A 29 4.76 10.81 -16.63
N PHE A 30 3.88 10.83 -15.63
CA PHE A 30 2.46 10.56 -15.82
C PHE A 30 1.58 11.35 -14.83
N PRO A 31 1.30 12.64 -15.10
CA PRO A 31 0.58 13.52 -14.16
C PRO A 31 -0.80 13.02 -13.75
N ALA A 32 -1.58 12.46 -14.69
CA ALA A 32 -2.90 11.90 -14.40
C ALA A 32 -2.82 10.75 -13.36
N LEU A 33 -1.81 9.89 -13.45
CA LEU A 33 -1.60 8.83 -12.46
C LEU A 33 -1.24 9.40 -11.07
N SER A 34 -0.44 10.48 -11.03
CA SER A 34 -0.12 11.20 -9.79
C SER A 34 -1.39 11.77 -9.12
N GLU A 35 -2.29 12.35 -9.91
CA GLU A 35 -3.59 12.86 -9.44
C GLU A 35 -4.50 11.75 -8.90
N MET A 36 -4.42 10.55 -9.47
CA MET A 36 -5.17 9.38 -9.01
C MET A 36 -4.58 8.73 -7.75
N LEU A 37 -3.25 8.63 -7.66
CA LEU A 37 -2.55 8.06 -6.51
C LEU A 37 -2.71 8.90 -5.26
N ALA A 38 -2.76 10.22 -5.41
CA ALA A 38 -2.91 11.14 -4.29
C ALA A 38 -4.11 10.80 -3.39
N PRO A 39 -5.37 10.77 -3.86
CA PRO A 39 -6.52 10.39 -3.04
C PRO A 39 -6.51 8.92 -2.62
N ALA A 40 -6.06 8.00 -3.48
CA ALA A 40 -6.01 6.57 -3.17
C ALA A 40 -5.10 6.26 -1.97
N LEU A 41 -3.94 6.93 -1.90
CA LEU A 41 -2.95 6.75 -0.82
C LEU A 41 -3.08 7.81 0.30
N ALA A 42 -3.88 8.86 0.12
CA ALA A 42 -4.18 9.87 1.15
C ALA A 42 -5.17 9.37 2.20
N ALA A 43 -5.86 8.24 1.96
CA ALA A 43 -6.69 7.62 2.96
C ALA A 43 -5.84 7.29 4.20
N SER A 44 -5.94 8.14 5.23
CA SER A 44 -5.31 7.93 6.53
C SER A 44 -5.97 6.72 7.19
N GLY A 45 -5.54 5.53 6.79
CA GLY A 45 -5.86 4.31 7.51
C GLY A 45 -5.28 4.39 8.91
N LYS A 46 -5.69 3.46 9.77
CA LYS A 46 -5.03 3.28 11.08
C LYS A 46 -3.57 2.81 10.92
N ARG A 47 -3.10 2.53 9.69
CA ARG A 47 -1.80 1.92 9.37
C ARG A 47 -1.53 0.64 10.16
N LEU A 48 -2.59 -0.10 10.42
CA LEU A 48 -2.53 -1.35 11.18
C LEU A 48 -1.63 -2.38 10.48
N ARG A 49 -1.71 -2.48 9.14
CA ARG A 49 -0.92 -3.43 8.35
C ARG A 49 0.58 -3.10 8.39
N PRO A 50 1.03 -1.87 8.06
CA PRO A 50 2.40 -1.47 8.29
C PRO A 50 2.89 -1.69 9.72
N ALA A 51 2.08 -1.30 10.72
CA ALA A 51 2.46 -1.42 12.12
C ALA A 51 2.69 -2.88 12.52
N ILE A 52 1.80 -3.80 12.13
CA ILE A 52 1.95 -5.23 12.38
C ILE A 52 3.20 -5.76 11.70
N THR A 53 3.47 -5.38 10.44
CA THR A 53 4.67 -5.81 9.71
C THR A 53 5.96 -5.37 10.42
N LEU A 54 6.03 -4.11 10.85
CA LEU A 54 7.20 -3.58 11.56
C LEU A 54 7.37 -4.25 12.93
N LEU A 55 6.29 -4.38 13.71
CA LEU A 55 6.30 -5.05 15.02
C LEU A 55 6.70 -6.53 14.89
N ALA A 56 6.24 -7.24 13.86
CA ALA A 56 6.64 -8.61 13.60
C ALA A 56 8.15 -8.72 13.34
N GLY A 57 8.73 -7.75 12.62
CA GLY A 57 10.17 -7.68 12.39
C GLY A 57 11.00 -7.51 13.67
N GLN A 58 10.43 -6.89 14.72
CA GLN A 58 11.13 -6.70 15.99
C GLN A 58 11.36 -8.01 16.77
N PHE A 59 10.67 -9.10 16.43
CA PHE A 59 10.93 -10.42 17.01
C PHE A 59 12.15 -11.13 16.38
N GLY A 60 12.74 -10.56 15.33
CA GLY A 60 13.92 -11.07 14.65
C GLY A 60 15.04 -10.05 14.55
N ALA A 61 15.90 -10.23 13.54
CA ALA A 61 16.95 -9.27 13.21
C ALA A 61 16.35 -8.08 12.46
N TYR A 62 15.87 -7.09 13.22
CA TYR A 62 15.25 -5.91 12.65
C TYR A 62 16.25 -5.08 11.85
N ASN A 63 15.82 -4.66 10.66
CA ASN A 63 16.56 -3.75 9.79
C ASN A 63 15.57 -2.81 9.09
N ALA A 64 15.55 -1.55 9.50
CA ALA A 64 14.62 -0.56 8.95
C ALA A 64 14.74 -0.41 7.42
N SER A 65 15.93 -0.58 6.84
CA SER A 65 16.11 -0.46 5.38
C SER A 65 15.40 -1.55 4.58
N LEU A 66 15.08 -2.68 5.21
CA LEU A 66 14.33 -3.78 4.62
C LEU A 66 12.86 -3.78 5.09
N HIS A 67 12.64 -3.54 6.38
CA HIS A 67 11.32 -3.67 7.00
C HIS A 67 10.39 -2.49 6.68
N VAL A 68 10.91 -1.27 6.50
CA VAL A 68 10.08 -0.11 6.11
C VAL A 68 9.54 -0.27 4.68
N PRO A 69 10.36 -0.59 3.65
CA PRO A 69 9.84 -0.89 2.32
C PRO A 69 8.85 -2.05 2.31
N LEU A 70 9.11 -3.12 3.07
CA LEU A 70 8.20 -4.24 3.24
C LEU A 70 6.86 -3.81 3.88
N ALA A 71 6.89 -2.99 4.91
CA ALA A 71 5.66 -2.48 5.54
C ALA A 71 4.85 -1.59 4.58
N ALA A 72 5.53 -0.72 3.82
CA ALA A 72 4.89 0.10 2.79
C ALA A 72 4.28 -0.75 1.68
N SER A 73 4.95 -1.82 1.25
CA SER A 73 4.44 -2.72 0.20
C SER A 73 3.13 -3.38 0.62
N ILE A 74 3.00 -3.83 1.88
CA ILE A 74 1.74 -4.45 2.34
C ILE A 74 0.56 -3.45 2.32
N GLU A 75 0.80 -2.18 2.64
CA GLU A 75 -0.26 -1.15 2.54
C GLU A 75 -0.60 -0.80 1.08
N LEU A 76 0.40 -0.80 0.18
CA LEU A 76 0.17 -0.64 -1.26
C LEU A 76 -0.62 -1.79 -1.85
N LEU A 77 -0.27 -3.04 -1.51
CA LEU A 77 -1.03 -4.21 -1.92
C LEU A 77 -2.48 -4.08 -1.46
N HIS A 78 -2.71 -3.73 -0.19
CA HIS A 78 -4.06 -3.52 0.32
C HIS A 78 -4.80 -2.44 -0.47
N THR A 79 -4.15 -1.32 -0.77
CA THR A 79 -4.76 -0.22 -1.53
C THR A 79 -5.09 -0.63 -2.96
N ALA A 80 -4.21 -1.38 -3.62
CA ALA A 80 -4.45 -1.92 -4.95
C ALA A 80 -5.69 -2.82 -4.99
N MET A 81 -5.82 -3.73 -4.02
CA MET A 81 -7.01 -4.60 -3.91
C MET A 81 -8.28 -3.77 -3.72
N LEU A 82 -8.27 -2.74 -2.86
CA LEU A 82 -9.44 -1.87 -2.68
C LEU A 82 -9.87 -1.16 -3.97
N VAL A 83 -8.90 -0.70 -4.77
CA VAL A 83 -9.18 -0.04 -6.06
C VAL A 83 -9.79 -1.03 -7.05
N HIS A 84 -9.27 -2.26 -7.13
CA HIS A 84 -9.84 -3.31 -7.97
C HIS A 84 -11.23 -3.75 -7.50
N ASP A 85 -11.43 -3.92 -6.19
CA ASP A 85 -12.73 -4.23 -5.58
C ASP A 85 -13.77 -3.16 -5.94
N ASP A 86 -13.42 -1.87 -5.84
CA ASP A 86 -14.34 -0.78 -6.18
C ASP A 86 -14.81 -0.85 -7.64
N VAL A 87 -13.95 -1.30 -8.56
CA VAL A 87 -14.31 -1.53 -9.97
C VAL A 87 -15.21 -2.76 -10.12
N ILE A 88 -14.86 -3.88 -9.49
CA ILE A 88 -15.62 -5.14 -9.57
C ILE A 88 -17.04 -4.95 -9.00
N ASP A 89 -17.14 -4.29 -7.85
CA ASP A 89 -18.39 -4.05 -7.13
C ASP A 89 -19.21 -2.89 -7.71
N ALA A 90 -18.68 -2.18 -8.72
CA ALA A 90 -19.24 -0.94 -9.25
C ALA A 90 -19.59 0.07 -8.14
N SER A 91 -18.71 0.17 -7.13
CA SER A 91 -18.92 1.03 -5.96
C SER A 91 -18.76 2.51 -6.34
N PRO A 92 -19.73 3.39 -6.04
CA PRO A 92 -19.63 4.82 -6.33
C PRO A 92 -18.85 5.59 -5.26
N SER A 93 -18.74 5.04 -4.04
CA SER A 93 -18.02 5.70 -2.93
C SER A 93 -17.43 4.71 -1.93
N ARG A 94 -16.32 5.11 -1.30
CA ARG A 94 -15.66 4.40 -0.20
C ARG A 94 -15.34 5.36 0.92
N ARG A 95 -15.80 5.05 2.14
CA ARG A 95 -15.63 5.88 3.36
C ARG A 95 -16.09 7.35 3.15
N GLY A 96 -17.19 7.54 2.43
CA GLY A 96 -17.78 8.85 2.17
C GLY A 96 -17.03 9.68 1.12
N ARG A 97 -16.09 9.10 0.36
CA ARG A 97 -15.42 9.74 -0.78
C ARG A 97 -15.73 8.98 -2.06
N PRO A 98 -15.85 9.65 -3.22
CA PRO A 98 -15.95 8.97 -4.51
C PRO A 98 -14.77 8.01 -4.75
N THR A 99 -15.05 6.86 -5.35
CA THR A 99 -14.04 5.86 -5.74
C THR A 99 -13.29 6.30 -7.00
N ALA A 100 -12.18 5.64 -7.31
CA ALA A 100 -11.40 5.95 -8.52
C ALA A 100 -12.18 5.67 -9.81
N ASN A 101 -13.01 4.62 -9.83
CA ASN A 101 -13.87 4.33 -10.98
C ASN A 101 -14.98 5.37 -11.17
N GLU A 102 -15.48 5.96 -10.08
CA GLU A 102 -16.46 7.05 -10.13
C GLU A 102 -15.84 8.37 -10.60
N LEU A 103 -14.64 8.72 -10.10
CA LEU A 103 -13.98 9.99 -10.43
C LEU A 103 -13.41 10.03 -11.85
N PHE A 104 -13.00 8.88 -12.37
CA PHE A 104 -12.31 8.78 -13.65
C PHE A 104 -13.10 7.87 -14.59
N ASN A 105 -12.81 6.58 -14.57
CA ASN A 105 -13.55 5.50 -15.22
C ASN A 105 -12.93 4.15 -14.81
N ASN A 106 -13.60 3.05 -15.14
CA ASN A 106 -13.13 1.70 -14.81
C ASN A 106 -11.73 1.41 -15.37
N SER A 107 -11.44 1.78 -16.63
CA SER A 107 -10.15 1.48 -17.26
C SER A 107 -8.99 2.18 -16.55
N MET A 108 -9.17 3.45 -16.19
CA MET A 108 -8.17 4.21 -15.43
C MET A 108 -8.03 3.63 -14.02
N ALA A 109 -9.12 3.27 -13.35
CA ALA A 109 -9.08 2.67 -12.02
C ALA A 109 -8.34 1.31 -12.01
N VAL A 110 -8.55 0.46 -13.01
CA VAL A 110 -7.78 -0.78 -13.18
C VAL A 110 -6.29 -0.49 -13.34
N MET A 111 -5.93 0.47 -14.22
CA MET A 111 -4.53 0.89 -14.41
C MET A 111 -3.90 1.42 -13.11
N LEU A 112 -4.64 2.19 -12.31
CA LEU A 112 -4.19 2.66 -11.00
C LEU A 112 -3.92 1.49 -10.06
N GLY A 113 -4.83 0.50 -10.01
CA GLY A 113 -4.67 -0.71 -9.21
C GLY A 113 -3.42 -1.50 -9.63
N ASP A 114 -3.23 -1.71 -10.93
CA ASP A 114 -2.10 -2.45 -11.50
C ASP A 114 -0.77 -1.75 -11.22
N TYR A 115 -0.71 -0.43 -11.38
CA TYR A 115 0.48 0.35 -11.04
C TYR A 115 0.81 0.25 -9.55
N THR A 116 -0.20 0.40 -8.69
CA THR A 116 -0.04 0.32 -7.23
C THR A 116 0.43 -1.06 -6.80
N PHE A 117 -0.12 -2.11 -7.41
CA PHE A 117 0.30 -3.49 -7.23
C PHE A 117 1.75 -3.72 -7.68
N ALA A 118 2.13 -3.25 -8.87
CA ALA A 118 3.49 -3.35 -9.37
C ALA A 118 4.50 -2.63 -8.47
N ARG A 119 4.13 -1.46 -7.92
CA ARG A 119 4.94 -0.77 -6.91
C ARG A 119 5.07 -1.54 -5.60
N SER A 120 4.00 -2.20 -5.15
CA SER A 120 4.10 -3.13 -4.02
C SER A 120 5.10 -4.25 -4.29
N ALA A 121 5.02 -4.90 -5.45
CA ALA A 121 5.92 -5.99 -5.82
C ALA A 121 7.39 -5.54 -5.93
N GLU A 122 7.63 -4.33 -6.44
CA GLU A 122 8.98 -3.74 -6.50
C GLU A 122 9.54 -3.46 -5.10
N LEU A 123 8.73 -3.00 -4.14
CA LEU A 123 9.18 -2.85 -2.76
C LEU A 123 9.44 -4.20 -2.07
N ILE A 124 8.64 -5.22 -2.38
CA ILE A 124 8.87 -6.59 -1.89
C ILE A 124 10.20 -7.15 -2.41
N SER A 125 10.56 -6.89 -3.67
CA SER A 125 11.81 -7.42 -4.23
C SER A 125 13.06 -6.85 -3.57
N ARG A 126 12.98 -5.64 -2.99
CA ARG A 126 14.08 -5.01 -2.20
C ARG A 126 14.41 -5.75 -0.91
N THR A 127 13.59 -6.71 -0.49
CA THR A 127 13.96 -7.62 0.61
C THR A 127 15.11 -8.54 0.23
N GLU A 128 15.38 -8.70 -1.06
CA GLU A 128 16.41 -9.59 -1.63
C GLU A 128 16.25 -11.07 -1.17
N ASP A 129 15.09 -11.43 -0.63
CA ASP A 129 14.76 -12.78 -0.17
C ASP A 129 13.65 -13.38 -1.05
N THR A 130 14.03 -14.35 -1.89
CA THR A 130 13.10 -15.05 -2.78
C THR A 130 11.98 -15.79 -2.04
N ARG A 131 12.17 -16.13 -0.76
CA ARG A 131 11.12 -16.71 0.07
C ARG A 131 10.04 -15.68 0.37
N VAL A 132 10.42 -14.43 0.63
CA VAL A 132 9.47 -13.32 0.88
C VAL A 132 8.69 -13.02 -0.40
N VAL A 133 9.36 -12.93 -1.55
CA VAL A 133 8.70 -12.77 -2.87
C VAL A 133 7.70 -13.89 -3.13
N ARG A 134 8.07 -15.15 -2.85
CA ARG A 134 7.18 -16.30 -3.03
C ARG A 134 5.97 -16.26 -2.09
N LEU A 135 6.19 -15.95 -0.81
CA LEU A 135 5.09 -15.82 0.16
C LEU A 135 4.13 -14.69 -0.20
N PHE A 136 4.65 -13.57 -0.70
CA PHE A 136 3.85 -12.47 -1.21
C PHE A 136 2.95 -12.93 -2.37
N ALA A 137 3.52 -13.61 -3.38
CA ALA A 137 2.76 -14.15 -4.50
C ALA A 137 1.70 -15.18 -4.07
N HIS A 138 2.04 -16.10 -3.16
CA HIS A 138 1.09 -17.08 -2.61
C HIS A 138 -0.05 -16.39 -1.86
N THR A 139 0.25 -15.34 -1.10
CA THR A 139 -0.76 -14.56 -0.37
C THR A 139 -1.74 -13.89 -1.33
N ILE A 140 -1.26 -13.34 -2.45
CA ILE A 140 -2.12 -12.77 -3.48
C ILE A 140 -3.03 -13.82 -4.10
N MET A 141 -2.49 -14.99 -4.46
CA MET A 141 -3.30 -16.10 -4.98
C MET A 141 -4.37 -16.56 -3.99
N ALA A 142 -4.06 -16.59 -2.69
CA ALA A 142 -5.01 -16.98 -1.65
C ALA A 142 -6.09 -15.91 -1.38
N ILE A 143 -5.84 -14.64 -1.71
CA ILE A 143 -6.84 -13.57 -1.61
C ILE A 143 -7.75 -13.56 -2.85
N ALA A 144 -7.18 -13.85 -4.03
CA ALA A 144 -7.89 -13.79 -5.30
C ALA A 144 -8.74 -15.03 -5.63
N GLY A 145 -8.46 -16.17 -4.98
CA GLY A 145 -9.21 -17.42 -5.13
C GLY A 145 -10.30 -17.57 -4.08
#